data_AF-A0A508WQ99-F1
#
_entry.id   AF-A0A508WQ99-F1
#
_cell.length_a   1.000
_cell.length_b   1.000
_cell.length_c   1.000
_cell.angle_alpha   90.00
_cell.angle_beta   90.00
_cell.angle_gamma   90.00
#
_symmetry.space_group_name_H-M   'P 1'
#
loop_
_entity.id
_entity.type
_entity.pdbx_description
1 polymer ?
#
loop_
_entity_poly.entity_id
_entity_poly.type
_entity_poly.pdbx_seq_one_letter_code
_entity_poly.pdbx_strand_id
1 'polypeptide(L)'
;MKCAPYHQTSPLYPVIRLLERAAGFAADDPPAMKLSKLEALLTQSANNVADAAPLLAALLSISADGRYQPLELSPHRQKKRTLDVLVDQLIGLAAHQPVLAVYEDVHWADPTLLELLDLIVERVQGSPVLVLITFRSEFLPPWMGHPHVIAFTLSRLSRRQGADMVESLTVGRALPAEVLLAIDEAIDRLGSDADGAHTIGKQTAGDLLRRPRRRKPPAGWSWSGC
;
A
#
# COMPACT_ATOMS: atom_id res chain seq x y z
N MET A 1 -0.27 -3.01 -2.36
CA MET A 1 0.40 -2.35 -3.50
C MET A 1 1.85 -2.82 -3.51
N LYS A 2 2.37 -3.32 -4.63
CA LYS A 2 3.72 -3.92 -4.68
C LYS A 2 4.63 -3.09 -5.58
N CYS A 3 5.81 -2.73 -5.08
CA CYS A 3 6.84 -2.09 -5.88
C CYS A 3 7.66 -3.16 -6.61
N ALA A 4 8.24 -2.84 -7.76
CA ALA A 4 9.04 -3.77 -8.56
C ALA A 4 10.23 -3.02 -9.17
N PRO A 5 11.38 -3.69 -9.39
CA PRO A 5 12.62 -3.02 -9.80
C PRO A 5 12.51 -2.33 -11.16
N TYR A 6 11.66 -2.85 -12.06
CA TYR A 6 11.45 -2.28 -13.39
C TYR A 6 10.62 -0.98 -13.42
N HIS A 7 10.09 -0.53 -12.27
CA HIS A 7 9.25 0.67 -12.19
C HIS A 7 9.89 1.84 -11.43
N GLN A 8 11.18 1.74 -11.09
CA GLN A 8 11.90 2.82 -10.39
C GLN A 8 11.97 4.15 -11.17
N THR A 9 11.80 4.09 -12.50
CA THR A 9 11.84 5.26 -13.39
C THR A 9 10.47 5.78 -13.81
N SER A 10 9.37 5.11 -13.41
CA SER A 10 8.00 5.54 -13.71
C SER A 10 7.36 6.05 -12.42
N PRO A 11 7.27 7.39 -12.25
CA PRO A 11 6.80 7.97 -11.00
C PRO A 11 5.39 7.48 -10.66
N LEU A 12 5.20 7.05 -9.41
CA LEU A 12 3.89 6.66 -8.87
C LEU A 12 3.21 5.51 -9.63
N TYR A 13 3.95 4.70 -10.40
CA TYR A 13 3.36 3.60 -11.19
C TYR A 13 2.38 2.73 -10.38
N PRO A 14 2.72 2.24 -9.16
CA PRO A 14 1.79 1.38 -8.44
C PRO A 14 0.54 2.11 -7.95
N VAL A 15 0.61 3.44 -7.75
CA VAL A 15 -0.54 4.28 -7.39
C VAL A 15 -1.44 4.50 -8.60
N ILE A 16 -0.86 4.79 -9.78
CA ILE A 16 -1.59 4.88 -11.05
C ILE A 16 -2.39 3.60 -11.27
N ARG A 17 -1.74 2.43 -11.19
CA ARG A 17 -2.42 1.12 -11.35
C ARG A 17 -3.52 0.88 -10.34
N LEU A 18 -3.33 1.32 -9.09
CA LEU A 18 -4.34 1.23 -8.03
C LEU A 18 -5.57 2.08 -8.38
N LEU A 19 -5.37 3.34 -8.81
CA LEU A 19 -6.44 4.26 -9.17
C LEU A 19 -7.22 3.77 -10.39
N GLU A 20 -6.53 3.32 -11.45
CA GLU A 20 -7.17 2.76 -12.64
C GLU A 20 -8.06 1.56 -12.30
N ARG A 21 -7.57 0.67 -11.44
CA ARG A 21 -8.33 -0.50 -10.97
C ARG A 21 -9.51 -0.09 -10.10
N ALA A 22 -9.31 0.84 -9.16
CA ALA A 22 -10.35 1.31 -8.25
C ALA A 22 -11.46 2.06 -8.99
N ALA A 23 -11.12 2.82 -10.03
CA ALA A 23 -12.08 3.49 -10.90
C ALA A 23 -12.73 2.55 -11.93
N GLY A 24 -12.24 1.31 -12.07
CA GLY A 24 -12.79 0.33 -13.00
C GLY A 24 -12.60 0.73 -14.47
N PHE A 25 -11.42 1.25 -14.82
CA PHE A 25 -11.10 1.60 -16.21
C PHE A 25 -10.99 0.34 -17.07
N ALA A 26 -11.68 0.35 -18.20
CA ALA A 26 -11.48 -0.60 -19.29
C ALA A 26 -10.42 -0.05 -20.26
N ALA A 27 -9.76 -0.95 -21.00
CA ALA A 27 -8.74 -0.58 -21.99
C ALA A 27 -9.29 0.41 -23.03
N ASP A 28 -10.51 0.14 -23.52
CA ASP A 28 -11.16 0.88 -24.60
C ASP A 28 -12.09 2.00 -24.12
N ASP A 29 -12.09 2.32 -22.81
CA ASP A 29 -12.89 3.44 -22.31
C ASP A 29 -12.41 4.75 -22.96
N PRO A 30 -13.31 5.55 -23.58
CA PRO A 30 -12.94 6.86 -24.08
C PRO A 30 -12.53 7.80 -22.93
N PRO A 31 -11.67 8.81 -23.15
CA PRO A 31 -11.19 9.72 -22.10
C PRO A 31 -12.32 10.33 -21.26
N ALA A 32 -13.41 10.74 -21.90
CA ALA A 32 -14.60 11.26 -21.23
C ALA A 32 -15.25 10.26 -20.25
N MET A 33 -15.23 8.96 -20.56
CA MET A 33 -15.73 7.90 -19.67
C MET A 33 -14.77 7.68 -18.51
N LYS A 34 -13.46 7.60 -18.77
CA LYS A 34 -12.43 7.48 -17.72
C LYS A 34 -12.51 8.63 -16.73
N LEU A 35 -12.69 9.85 -17.21
CA LEU A 35 -12.85 11.02 -16.35
C LEU A 35 -14.10 10.93 -15.46
N SER A 36 -15.23 10.53 -16.02
CA SER A 36 -16.48 10.39 -15.26
C SER A 36 -16.36 9.28 -14.19
N LYS A 37 -15.67 8.18 -14.50
CA LYS A 37 -15.36 7.11 -13.55
C LYS A 37 -14.41 7.59 -12.44
N LEU A 38 -13.41 8.41 -12.78
CA LEU A 38 -12.50 9.03 -11.80
C LEU A 38 -13.26 9.96 -10.86
N GLU A 39 -14.15 10.82 -11.37
CA GLU A 39 -14.99 11.72 -10.58
C GLU A 39 -15.90 10.93 -9.62
N ALA A 40 -16.49 9.82 -10.10
CA ALA A 40 -17.30 8.92 -9.27
C ALA A 40 -16.48 8.23 -8.17
N LEU A 41 -15.23 7.84 -8.45
CA LEU A 41 -14.31 7.33 -7.44
C LEU A 41 -14.00 8.40 -6.39
N LEU A 42 -13.66 9.61 -6.84
CA LEU A 42 -13.31 10.73 -5.96
C LEU A 42 -14.46 11.16 -5.05
N THR A 43 -15.71 11.04 -5.49
CA THR A 43 -16.88 11.38 -4.68
C THR A 43 -17.01 10.53 -3.41
N GLN A 44 -16.36 9.36 -3.36
CA GLN A 44 -16.38 8.46 -2.20
C GLN A 44 -15.50 8.93 -1.03
N SER A 45 -14.60 9.89 -1.26
CA SER A 45 -13.59 10.30 -0.27
C SER A 45 -13.16 11.76 -0.35
N ALA A 46 -13.24 12.41 -1.51
CA ALA A 46 -12.83 13.79 -1.71
C ALA A 46 -13.90 14.76 -1.22
N ASN A 47 -13.50 15.72 -0.37
CA ASN A 47 -14.35 16.86 -0.03
C ASN A 47 -14.49 17.87 -1.19
N ASN A 48 -13.55 17.86 -2.16
CA ASN A 48 -13.59 18.73 -3.33
C ASN A 48 -13.13 18.00 -4.60
N VAL A 49 -14.08 17.39 -5.31
CA VAL A 49 -13.83 16.71 -6.59
C VAL A 49 -13.33 17.68 -7.65
N ALA A 50 -13.80 18.94 -7.66
CA ALA A 50 -13.46 19.91 -8.69
C ALA A 50 -11.96 20.29 -8.67
N ASP A 51 -11.34 20.29 -7.50
CA ASP A 51 -9.90 20.53 -7.35
C ASP A 51 -9.07 19.25 -7.57
N ALA A 52 -9.57 18.11 -7.08
CA ALA A 52 -8.85 16.84 -7.11
C ALA A 52 -8.83 16.18 -8.51
N ALA A 53 -9.96 16.21 -9.21
CA ALA A 53 -10.13 15.56 -10.51
C ALA A 53 -9.12 16.01 -11.57
N PRO A 54 -8.87 17.31 -11.82
CA PRO A 54 -7.90 17.72 -12.84
C PRO A 54 -6.47 17.29 -12.51
N LEU A 55 -6.09 17.26 -11.22
CA LEU A 55 -4.76 16.81 -10.78
C LEU A 55 -4.55 15.31 -11.01
N LEU A 56 -5.55 14.49 -10.67
CA LEU A 56 -5.48 13.04 -10.87
C LEU A 56 -5.69 12.65 -12.34
N ALA A 57 -6.51 13.38 -13.09
CA ALA A 57 -6.66 13.18 -14.53
C ALA A 57 -5.33 13.44 -15.24
N ALA A 58 -4.61 14.51 -14.87
CA ALA A 58 -3.27 14.78 -15.39
C ALA A 58 -2.28 13.66 -15.02
N LEU A 59 -2.29 13.17 -13.78
CA LEU A 59 -1.45 12.03 -13.35
C LEU A 59 -1.73 10.77 -14.17
N LEU A 60 -3.00 10.50 -14.47
CA LEU A 60 -3.47 9.34 -15.23
C LEU A 60 -3.41 9.55 -16.76
N SER A 61 -2.92 10.70 -17.23
CA SER A 61 -2.90 11.08 -18.65
C SER A 61 -4.28 11.03 -19.34
N ILE A 62 -5.33 11.40 -18.61
CA ILE A 62 -6.71 11.47 -19.11
C ILE A 62 -7.00 12.89 -19.61
N SER A 63 -7.49 13.03 -20.84
CA SER A 63 -7.94 14.33 -21.36
C SER A 63 -9.19 14.82 -20.62
N ALA A 64 -9.17 16.08 -20.20
CA ALA A 64 -10.31 16.72 -19.54
C ALA A 64 -11.33 17.34 -20.52
N ASP A 65 -11.02 17.41 -21.82
CA ASP A 65 -11.87 17.92 -22.90
C ASP A 65 -12.67 19.20 -22.54
N GLY A 66 -12.03 20.13 -21.82
CA GLY A 66 -12.62 21.41 -21.41
C GLY A 66 -13.54 21.37 -20.18
N ARG A 67 -13.73 20.23 -19.51
CA ARG A 67 -14.51 20.15 -18.24
C ARG A 67 -13.86 20.93 -17.10
N TYR A 68 -12.53 20.97 -17.09
CA TYR A 68 -11.74 21.68 -16.10
C TYR A 68 -10.91 22.75 -16.78
N GLN A 69 -10.68 23.84 -16.05
CA GLN A 69 -9.68 24.82 -16.46
C GLN A 69 -8.30 24.16 -16.49
N PRO A 70 -7.43 24.54 -17.44
CA PRO A 70 -6.04 24.10 -17.44
C PRO A 70 -5.38 24.36 -16.08
N LEU A 71 -4.55 23.42 -15.63
CA LEU A 71 -3.78 23.59 -14.41
C LEU A 71 -2.70 24.66 -14.61
N GLU A 72 -2.96 25.90 -14.19
CA GLU A 72 -1.99 26.99 -14.20
C GLU A 72 -1.02 26.90 -13.00
N LEU A 73 -0.33 25.76 -12.90
CA LEU A 73 0.63 25.49 -11.84
C LEU A 73 2.00 25.18 -12.44
N SER A 74 3.06 25.59 -11.75
CA SER A 74 4.39 25.07 -12.06
C SER A 74 4.42 23.55 -11.81
N PRO A 75 5.26 22.78 -12.54
CA PRO A 75 5.33 21.33 -12.37
C PRO A 75 5.54 20.89 -10.91
N HIS A 76 6.37 21.62 -10.17
CA HIS A 76 6.61 21.35 -8.75
C HIS A 76 5.37 21.57 -7.87
N ARG A 77 4.62 22.66 -8.11
CA ARG A 77 3.37 22.93 -7.37
C ARG A 77 2.28 21.91 -7.71
N GLN A 78 2.19 21.53 -8.99
CA GLN A 78 1.26 20.49 -9.43
C GLN A 78 1.59 19.16 -8.76
N LYS A 79 2.85 18.70 -8.80
CA LYS A 79 3.30 17.48 -8.10
C LYS A 79 2.88 17.50 -6.63
N LYS A 80 3.23 18.56 -5.90
CA LYS A 80 2.89 18.69 -4.47
C LYS A 80 1.38 18.58 -4.23
N ARG A 81 0.58 19.33 -5.00
CA ARG A 81 -0.89 19.27 -4.92
C ARG A 81 -1.45 17.89 -5.25
N THR A 82 -0.89 17.20 -6.24
CA THR A 82 -1.27 15.82 -6.56
C THR A 82 -1.00 14.87 -5.39
N LEU A 83 0.17 14.98 -4.75
CA LEU A 83 0.48 14.17 -3.56
C LEU A 83 -0.48 14.48 -2.40
N ASP A 84 -0.74 15.76 -2.14
CA ASP A 84 -1.70 16.18 -1.11
C ASP A 84 -3.09 15.58 -1.35
N VAL A 85 -3.57 15.64 -2.60
CA VAL A 85 -4.86 15.05 -3.00
C VAL A 85 -4.88 13.54 -2.79
N LEU A 86 -3.81 12.82 -3.11
CA LEU A 86 -3.72 11.37 -2.90
C LEU A 86 -3.81 11.01 -1.40
N VAL A 87 -3.14 11.79 -0.54
CA VAL A 87 -3.24 11.61 0.92
C VAL A 87 -4.66 11.91 1.41
N ASP A 88 -5.25 13.00 0.92
CA ASP A 88 -6.62 13.40 1.27
C ASP A 88 -7.64 12.33 0.85
N GLN A 89 -7.44 11.68 -0.31
CA GLN A 89 -8.28 10.55 -0.72
C GLN A 89 -8.18 9.39 0.29
N LEU A 90 -6.98 9.01 0.70
CA LEU A 90 -6.79 7.92 1.66
C LEU A 90 -7.46 8.23 3.01
N ILE A 91 -7.27 9.44 3.53
CA ILE A 91 -7.87 9.88 4.80
C ILE A 91 -9.40 9.99 4.67
N GLY A 92 -9.89 10.51 3.55
CA GLY A 92 -11.33 10.63 3.27
C GLY A 92 -12.04 9.28 3.17
N LEU A 93 -11.39 8.26 2.58
CA LEU A 93 -11.88 6.89 2.60
C LEU A 93 -11.96 6.36 4.04
N ALA A 94 -10.93 6.65 4.84
CA ALA A 94 -10.83 6.23 6.23
C ALA A 94 -11.95 6.81 7.11
N ALA A 95 -12.44 8.00 6.78
CA ALA A 95 -13.55 8.63 7.51
C ALA A 95 -14.85 7.82 7.44
N HIS A 96 -15.06 7.04 6.37
CA HIS A 96 -16.25 6.21 6.18
C HIS A 96 -16.06 4.79 6.73
N GLN A 97 -14.87 4.23 6.58
CA GLN A 97 -14.53 2.88 7.05
C GLN A 97 -13.02 2.77 7.33
N PRO A 98 -12.59 1.99 8.33
CA PRO A 98 -11.16 1.78 8.57
C PRO A 98 -10.43 1.23 7.33
N VAL A 99 -9.25 1.79 7.02
CA VAL A 99 -8.46 1.42 5.83
C VAL A 99 -7.15 0.75 6.25
N LEU A 100 -6.84 -0.38 5.62
CA LEU A 100 -5.50 -1.00 5.66
C LEU A 100 -4.78 -0.69 4.34
N ALA A 101 -3.76 0.15 4.41
CA ALA A 101 -2.90 0.48 3.27
C ALA A 101 -1.61 -0.34 3.34
N VAL A 102 -1.43 -1.28 2.41
CA VAL A 102 -0.26 -2.17 2.36
C VAL A 102 0.65 -1.77 1.21
N TYR A 103 1.91 -1.48 1.53
CA TYR A 103 2.98 -1.16 0.58
C TYR A 103 4.10 -2.18 0.71
N GLU A 104 4.32 -2.94 -0.34
CA GLU A 104 5.30 -4.01 -0.36
C GLU A 104 6.53 -3.62 -1.17
N ASP A 105 7.69 -4.11 -0.72
CA ASP A 105 8.97 -3.98 -1.41
C ASP A 105 9.36 -2.52 -1.68
N VAL A 106 9.10 -1.62 -0.72
CA VAL A 106 9.26 -0.16 -0.90
C VAL A 106 10.71 0.28 -1.16
N HIS A 107 11.69 -0.59 -0.91
CA HIS A 107 13.07 -0.40 -1.35
C HIS A 107 13.22 -0.28 -2.89
N TRP A 108 12.19 -0.63 -3.67
CA TRP A 108 12.11 -0.42 -5.11
C TRP A 108 11.19 0.75 -5.52
N ALA A 109 10.68 1.53 -4.57
CA ALA A 109 9.85 2.69 -4.87
C ALA A 109 10.65 3.78 -5.59
N ASP A 110 9.99 4.48 -6.51
CA ASP A 110 10.55 5.70 -7.08
C ASP A 110 10.55 6.85 -6.04
N PRO A 111 11.38 7.90 -6.22
CA PRO A 111 11.48 8.99 -5.26
C PRO A 111 10.15 9.71 -4.96
N THR A 112 9.25 9.81 -5.95
CA THR A 112 7.96 10.48 -5.75
C THR A 112 7.01 9.62 -4.92
N LEU A 113 7.06 8.30 -5.06
CA LEU A 113 6.33 7.40 -4.16
C LEU A 113 6.87 7.44 -2.74
N LEU A 114 8.19 7.58 -2.54
CA LEU A 114 8.76 7.77 -1.20
C LEU A 114 8.28 9.07 -0.54
N GLU A 115 8.24 10.17 -1.29
CA GLU A 115 7.65 11.43 -0.82
C GLU A 115 6.17 11.27 -0.44
N LEU A 116 5.39 10.53 -1.25
CA LEU A 116 3.99 10.25 -0.93
C LEU A 116 3.85 9.44 0.36
N LEU A 117 4.67 8.40 0.54
CA LEU A 117 4.61 7.55 1.73
C LEU A 117 4.98 8.31 2.99
N ASP A 118 5.98 9.19 2.92
CA ASP A 118 6.36 10.07 4.02
C ASP A 118 5.18 10.97 4.43
N LEU A 119 4.54 11.63 3.45
CA LEU A 119 3.34 12.44 3.69
C LEU A 119 2.16 11.63 4.25
N ILE A 120 1.95 10.40 3.77
CA ILE A 120 0.93 9.50 4.30
C ILE A 120 1.23 9.21 5.76
N VAL A 121 2.43 8.75 6.08
CA VAL A 121 2.80 8.38 7.45
C VAL A 121 2.67 9.59 8.38
N GLU A 122 3.12 10.77 7.98
CA GLU A 122 2.96 12.00 8.77
C GLU A 122 1.49 12.32 9.05
N ARG A 123 0.62 12.27 8.02
CA ARG A 123 -0.75 12.83 8.08
C ARG A 123 -1.84 11.87 8.53
N VAL A 124 -1.61 10.55 8.49
CA VAL A 124 -2.64 9.57 8.92
C VAL A 124 -2.85 9.54 10.43
N GLN A 125 -2.04 10.25 11.23
CA GLN A 125 -2.25 10.37 12.67
C GLN A 125 -3.69 10.80 12.99
N GLY A 126 -4.36 10.06 13.85
CA GLY A 126 -5.75 10.35 14.25
C GLY A 126 -6.83 9.89 13.26
N SER A 127 -6.45 9.31 12.12
CA SER A 127 -7.39 8.66 11.18
C SER A 127 -7.40 7.14 11.39
N PRO A 128 -8.51 6.43 11.09
CA PRO A 128 -8.57 4.96 11.20
C PRO A 128 -7.87 4.29 10.00
N VAL A 129 -6.61 4.66 9.76
CA VAL A 129 -5.75 4.09 8.73
C VAL A 129 -4.62 3.31 9.40
N LEU A 130 -4.47 2.04 9.03
CA LEU A 130 -3.28 1.25 9.33
C LEU A 130 -2.41 1.20 8.08
N VAL A 131 -1.19 1.71 8.18
CA VAL A 131 -0.20 1.65 7.10
C VAL A 131 0.80 0.54 7.41
N LEU A 132 0.89 -0.45 6.54
CA LEU A 132 1.88 -1.54 6.61
C LEU A 132 2.86 -1.38 5.46
N ILE A 133 4.13 -1.17 5.78
CA ILE A 133 5.20 -0.99 4.79
C ILE A 133 6.25 -2.08 4.98
N THR A 134 6.58 -2.81 3.91
CA THR A 134 7.68 -3.78 3.90
C THR A 134 8.84 -3.28 3.05
N PHE A 135 10.06 -3.50 3.53
CA PHE A 135 11.29 -3.08 2.88
C PHE A 135 12.46 -3.97 3.35
N ARG A 136 13.57 -3.93 2.64
CA ARG A 136 14.79 -4.65 3.02
C ARG A 136 15.61 -3.86 4.03
N SER A 137 16.39 -4.54 4.87
CA SER A 137 17.16 -3.96 5.97
C SER A 137 18.11 -2.82 5.58
N GLU A 138 18.62 -2.84 4.34
CA GLU A 138 19.51 -1.83 3.79
C GLU A 138 18.82 -0.51 3.41
N PHE A 139 17.48 -0.51 3.33
CA PHE A 139 16.71 0.68 3.04
C PHE A 139 16.49 1.50 4.31
N LEU A 140 16.81 2.80 4.25
CA LEU A 140 16.60 3.77 5.32
C LEU A 140 15.32 4.56 5.06
N PRO A 141 14.19 4.23 5.72
CA PRO A 141 12.93 4.92 5.49
C PRO A 141 12.94 6.32 6.13
N PRO A 142 12.49 7.37 5.42
CA PRO A 142 12.47 8.74 5.96
C PRO A 142 11.51 8.88 7.16
N TRP A 143 10.46 8.07 7.19
CA TRP A 143 9.41 8.12 8.22
C TRP A 143 9.77 7.44 9.56
N MET A 144 10.98 6.89 9.72
CA MET A 144 11.38 6.21 10.97
C MET A 144 11.43 7.13 12.19
N GLY A 145 11.50 8.45 12.00
CA GLY A 145 11.51 9.44 13.09
C GLY A 145 10.14 9.71 13.73
N HIS A 146 9.05 9.21 13.14
CA HIS A 146 7.71 9.49 13.64
C HIS A 146 7.34 8.61 14.85
N PRO A 147 6.76 9.19 15.93
CA PRO A 147 6.52 8.48 17.19
C PRO A 147 5.45 7.38 17.10
N HIS A 148 4.61 7.41 16.06
CA HIS A 148 3.56 6.43 15.81
C HIS A 148 3.97 5.32 14.85
N VAL A 149 5.23 5.31 14.40
CA VAL A 149 5.80 4.25 13.56
C VAL A 149 6.44 3.19 14.44
N ILE A 150 6.06 1.94 14.20
CA ILE A 150 6.65 0.77 14.86
C ILE A 150 7.30 -0.08 13.77
N ALA A 151 8.60 -0.32 13.92
CA ALA A 151 9.35 -1.18 13.01
C ALA A 151 9.50 -2.58 13.58
N PHE A 152 9.15 -3.59 12.76
CA PHE A 152 9.35 -4.99 13.08
C PHE A 152 10.45 -5.57 12.20
N THR A 153 11.60 -5.85 12.80
CA THR A 153 12.66 -6.60 12.13
C THR A 153 12.32 -8.08 12.14
N LEU A 154 12.02 -8.64 10.97
CA LEU A 154 11.79 -10.06 10.82
C LEU A 154 13.12 -10.79 10.74
N SER A 155 13.38 -11.67 11.70
CA SER A 155 14.49 -12.62 11.61
C SER A 155 14.17 -13.69 10.58
N ARG A 156 15.22 -14.29 10.03
CA ARG A 156 15.09 -15.45 9.15
C ARG A 156 14.33 -16.57 9.83
N LEU A 157 13.55 -17.29 9.03
CA LEU A 157 12.89 -18.50 9.48
C LEU A 157 13.96 -19.55 9.78
N SER A 158 13.90 -20.14 10.97
CA SER A 158 14.65 -21.36 11.25
C SER A 158 14.17 -22.50 10.35
N ARG A 159 15.00 -23.53 10.12
CA ARG A 159 14.57 -24.73 9.37
C ARG A 159 13.25 -25.29 9.87
N ARG A 160 13.05 -25.34 11.19
CA ARG A 160 11.80 -25.82 11.80
C ARG A 160 10.62 -24.94 11.42
N GLN A 161 10.75 -23.61 11.52
CA GLN A 161 9.68 -22.69 11.12
C GLN A 161 9.41 -22.73 9.62
N GLY A 162 10.44 -22.95 8.80
CA GLY A 162 10.31 -23.18 7.36
C GLY A 162 9.50 -24.45 7.08
N ALA A 163 9.84 -25.57 7.73
CA ALA A 163 9.11 -26.83 7.62
C ALA A 163 7.64 -26.68 8.09
N ASP A 164 7.41 -26.06 9.25
CA ASP A 164 6.06 -25.79 9.78
C ASP A 164 5.22 -24.95 8.80
N MET A 165 5.84 -23.96 8.13
CA MET A 165 5.18 -23.13 7.12
C MET A 165 4.85 -23.93 5.85
N VAL A 166 5.75 -24.78 5.38
CA VAL A 166 5.52 -25.66 4.22
C VAL A 166 4.39 -26.62 4.51
N GLU A 167 4.39 -27.25 5.68
CA GLU A 167 3.34 -28.17 6.11
C GLU A 167 1.96 -27.47 6.20
N SER A 168 1.93 -26.24 6.72
CA SER A 168 0.71 -25.44 6.77
C SER A 168 0.17 -25.06 5.38
N LEU A 169 1.03 -24.86 4.39
CA LEU A 169 0.63 -24.47 3.02
C LEU A 169 0.22 -25.67 2.16
N THR A 170 0.71 -26.87 2.46
CA THR A 170 0.44 -28.07 1.67
C THR A 170 -0.87 -28.78 2.06
N VAL A 171 -1.47 -28.41 3.20
CA VAL A 171 -2.76 -28.93 3.69
C VAL A 171 -2.82 -30.47 3.58
N GLY A 172 -1.75 -31.15 3.98
CA GLY A 172 -1.65 -32.61 3.95
C GLY A 172 -1.32 -33.24 2.59
N ARG A 173 -1.00 -32.45 1.55
CA ARG A 173 -0.43 -32.97 0.30
C ARG A 173 1.06 -33.23 0.49
N ALA A 174 1.50 -34.46 0.25
CA ALA A 174 2.92 -34.78 0.24
C ALA A 174 3.59 -34.05 -0.94
N LEU A 175 4.59 -33.22 -0.63
CA LEU A 175 5.45 -32.64 -1.64
C LEU A 175 6.46 -33.70 -2.11
N PRO A 176 6.79 -33.74 -3.40
CA PRO A 176 7.91 -34.55 -3.89
C PRO A 176 9.20 -34.19 -3.13
N ALA A 177 10.04 -35.17 -2.84
CA ALA A 177 11.26 -34.98 -2.05
C ALA A 177 12.20 -33.92 -2.66
N GLU A 178 12.20 -33.81 -3.99
CA GLU A 178 12.94 -32.78 -4.75
C GLU A 178 12.53 -31.36 -4.38
N VAL A 179 11.24 -31.13 -4.11
CA VAL A 179 10.71 -29.81 -3.74
C VAL A 179 11.09 -29.46 -2.30
N LEU A 180 11.05 -30.43 -1.39
CA LEU A 180 11.48 -30.22 0.01
C LEU A 180 12.98 -29.91 0.08
N LEU A 181 13.81 -30.63 -0.67
CA LEU A 181 15.24 -30.37 -0.78
C LEU A 181 15.54 -28.97 -1.35
N ALA A 182 14.80 -28.55 -2.39
CA ALA A 182 14.94 -27.21 -2.95
C ALA A 182 14.53 -26.09 -1.97
N ILE A 183 13.52 -26.34 -1.12
CA ILE A 183 13.11 -25.40 -0.07
C ILE A 183 14.19 -25.30 1.02
N ASP A 184 14.74 -26.42 1.48
CA ASP A 184 15.82 -26.45 2.45
C ASP A 184 17.07 -25.72 1.91
N GLU A 185 17.44 -25.98 0.65
CA GLU A 185 18.55 -25.30 -0.01
C GLU A 185 18.29 -23.79 -0.15
N ALA A 186 17.05 -23.38 -0.44
CA ALA A 186 16.68 -21.96 -0.50
C ALA A 186 16.77 -21.28 0.88
N ILE A 187 16.35 -21.97 1.96
CA ILE A 187 16.49 -21.49 3.33
C ILE A 187 17.98 -21.33 3.70
N ASP A 188 18.82 -22.29 3.33
CA ASP A 188 20.27 -22.25 3.58
C ASP A 188 21.00 -21.18 2.76
N ARG A 189 20.66 -21.02 1.47
CA ARG A 189 21.25 -20.01 0.59
C ARG A 189 20.93 -18.60 1.05
N LEU A 190 19.70 -18.38 1.51
CA LEU A 190 19.38 -17.13 2.19
C LEU A 190 20.31 -17.00 3.40
N GLY A 191 20.44 -18.03 4.24
CA GLY A 191 21.30 -18.15 5.44
C GLY A 191 22.73 -17.56 5.37
N SER A 192 23.46 -17.70 4.27
CA SER A 192 24.91 -17.40 4.21
C SER A 192 25.29 -15.92 4.02
N ASP A 193 24.37 -15.05 3.57
CA ASP A 193 24.72 -13.70 3.08
C ASP A 193 24.65 -12.55 4.13
N ALA A 194 24.45 -12.82 5.43
CA ALA A 194 23.96 -11.80 6.38
C ALA A 194 24.75 -11.56 7.69
N ASP A 195 26.07 -11.72 7.72
CA ASP A 195 26.91 -11.43 8.91
C ASP A 195 27.10 -9.92 9.23
N GLY A 196 26.16 -9.04 8.84
CA GLY A 196 26.30 -7.59 9.01
C GLY A 196 24.98 -6.82 9.18
N ALA A 197 24.14 -7.17 10.15
CA ALA A 197 22.94 -6.38 10.46
C ALA A 197 23.14 -5.53 11.73
N HIS A 198 23.22 -4.22 11.55
CA HIS A 198 23.19 -3.22 12.62
C HIS A 198 21.84 -3.23 13.35
N THR A 199 21.89 -3.29 14.68
CA THR A 199 20.74 -3.37 15.57
C THR A 199 19.99 -2.03 15.63
N ILE A 200 18.75 -1.99 15.13
CA ILE A 200 17.74 -0.98 15.52
C ILE A 200 16.61 -1.70 16.24
N GLY A 201 16.21 -1.10 17.38
CA GLY A 201 15.22 -1.51 18.38
C GLY A 201 14.36 -2.74 18.08
N LYS A 202 14.63 -3.84 18.79
CA LYS A 202 13.72 -4.99 18.86
C LYS A 202 12.54 -4.65 19.78
N GLN A 203 11.35 -4.44 19.23
CA GLN A 203 10.10 -4.61 19.97
C GLN A 203 9.32 -5.77 19.37
N THR A 204 9.05 -6.77 20.22
CA THR A 204 8.39 -8.01 19.85
C THR A 204 6.87 -7.80 19.77
N ALA A 205 6.24 -8.25 18.68
CA ALA A 205 4.81 -8.10 18.39
C ALA A 205 3.84 -8.84 19.35
N GLY A 206 4.33 -9.38 20.48
CA GLY A 206 3.56 -10.25 21.38
C GLY A 206 2.45 -9.54 22.18
N ASP A 207 2.57 -8.23 22.40
CA ASP A 207 1.72 -7.51 23.36
C ASP A 207 0.57 -6.70 22.74
N LEU A 208 0.53 -6.54 21.41
CA LEU A 208 -0.51 -5.74 20.74
C LEU A 208 -1.81 -6.49 20.44
N LEU A 209 -1.84 -7.83 20.56
CA LEU A 209 -3.02 -8.65 20.23
C LEU A 209 -3.94 -8.97 21.43
N ARG A 210 -3.70 -8.40 22.62
CA ARG A 210 -4.61 -8.57 23.77
C ARG A 210 -5.45 -7.31 24.03
N ARG A 211 -6.63 -7.25 23.42
CA ARG A 211 -7.76 -6.41 23.87
C ARG A 211 -9.10 -7.16 23.78
N PRO A 212 -10.09 -6.78 24.60
CA PRO A 212 -11.13 -7.69 25.09
C PRO A 212 -12.31 -7.89 24.13
N ARG A 213 -13.08 -8.97 24.38
CA ARG A 213 -14.28 -9.41 23.65
C ARG A 213 -15.22 -8.23 23.29
N ARG A 214 -15.52 -8.10 21.99
CA ARG A 214 -16.55 -7.19 21.45
C ARG A 214 -17.93 -7.51 22.04
N ARG A 215 -18.68 -6.47 22.42
CA ARG A 215 -20.14 -6.54 22.65
C ARG A 215 -20.84 -6.83 21.31
N LYS A 216 -21.80 -7.76 21.31
CA LYS A 216 -22.69 -8.04 20.17
C LYS A 216 -23.55 -6.82 19.84
N PRO A 217 -23.77 -6.48 18.56
CA PRO A 217 -24.85 -5.58 18.16
C PRO A 217 -26.22 -6.28 18.33
N PRO A 218 -27.32 -5.54 18.55
CA PRO A 218 -28.65 -6.12 18.70
C PRO A 218 -29.11 -6.78 17.39
N ALA A 219 -29.85 -7.87 17.55
CA ALA A 219 -30.36 -8.68 16.45
C ALA A 219 -31.36 -7.91 15.59
N GLY A 220 -31.25 -8.04 14.27
CA GLY A 220 -32.37 -7.70 13.36
C GLY A 220 -32.03 -7.11 12.00
N TRP A 221 -30.88 -7.36 11.38
CA TRP A 221 -30.64 -6.90 9.99
C TRP A 221 -30.00 -8.04 9.17
N SER A 222 -30.85 -8.77 8.45
CA SER A 222 -30.46 -9.74 7.43
C SER A 222 -30.30 -9.03 6.08
N TRP A 223 -29.24 -9.32 5.34
CA TRP A 223 -29.22 -9.09 3.89
C TRP A 223 -28.99 -10.43 3.17
N SER A 224 -29.96 -10.77 2.33
CA SER A 224 -30.01 -11.90 1.41
C SER A 224 -29.83 -11.39 -0.02
N GLY A 225 -29.14 -12.18 -0.86
CA GLY A 225 -29.13 -12.07 -2.34
C GLY A 225 -28.16 -11.02 -2.90
N CYS A 226 -27.47 -11.22 -4.01
CA CYS A 226 -27.44 -12.27 -5.03
C CYS A 226 -26.01 -12.41 -5.58
#